data_AF-A0A3D0H2R3-F1
#
_entry.id   AF-A0A3D0H2R3-F1
#
_cell.length_a   1.000
_cell.length_b   1.000
_cell.length_c   1.000
_cell.angle_alpha   90.00
_cell.angle_beta   90.00
_cell.angle_gamma   90.00
#
_symmetry.space_group_name_H-M   'P 1'
#
loop_
_entity.id
_entity.type
_entity.pdbx_description
1 polymer ?
#
loop_
_entity_poly.entity_id
_entity_poly.type
_entity_poly.pdbx_seq_one_letter_code
_entity_poly.pdbx_strand_id
1 'polypeptide(L)'
;MEPKTFVLLILNILFAVFFIYLMRRPKLLSFHEGGRWWLTWLAVAVITLMDEFTSIFYAPAEAYRFIGMSAIVYIAVTSVLIRFMSTRFTEIAEILEHHGLIGGGVYSFSYLVLGPMISFAAVASIMVDYIL
;
A
#
# COMPACT_ATOMS: atom_id res chain seq x y z
N MET A 1 38.19 -0.41 -6.49
CA MET A 1 36.78 -0.13 -6.12
C MET A 1 36.73 -0.09 -4.61
N GLU A 2 36.16 0.95 -3.99
CA GLU A 2 36.12 0.99 -2.52
C GLU A 2 35.31 -0.19 -1.95
N PRO A 3 35.66 -0.73 -0.77
CA PRO A 3 34.96 -1.86 -0.16
C PRO A 3 33.45 -1.61 -0.02
N LYS A 4 33.06 -0.37 0.34
CA LYS A 4 31.65 0.04 0.39
C LYS A 4 30.96 -0.06 -0.96
N THR A 5 31.59 0.45 -2.02
CA THR A 5 31.02 0.41 -3.37
C THR A 5 30.86 -1.02 -3.85
N PHE A 6 31.82 -1.90 -3.54
CA PHE A 6 31.76 -3.31 -3.93
C PHE A 6 30.61 -4.06 -3.22
N VAL A 7 30.44 -3.84 -1.91
CA VAL A 7 29.32 -4.40 -1.14
C VAL A 7 27.98 -3.89 -1.66
N LEU A 8 27.86 -2.59 -1.91
CA LEU A 8 26.64 -2.00 -2.47
C LEU A 8 26.33 -2.53 -3.87
N LEU A 9 27.34 -2.75 -4.71
CA LEU A 9 27.16 -3.35 -6.04
C LEU A 9 26.58 -4.76 -5.92
N ILE A 10 27.16 -5.60 -5.06
CA ILE A 10 26.67 -6.96 -4.83
C ILE A 10 25.23 -6.95 -4.32
N LEU A 11 24.92 -6.12 -3.33
CA LEU A 11 23.56 -5.98 -2.79
C LEU A 11 22.55 -5.58 -3.88
N ASN A 12 22.89 -4.59 -4.71
CA ASN A 12 22.01 -4.16 -5.80
C ASN A 12 21.80 -5.26 -6.85
N ILE A 13 22.86 -5.99 -7.21
CA ILE A 13 22.74 -7.14 -8.13
C ILE A 13 21.84 -8.22 -7.52
N LEU A 14 22.04 -8.55 -6.24
CA LEU A 14 21.20 -9.52 -5.53
C LEU A 14 19.74 -9.08 -5.53
N PHE A 15 19.44 -7.81 -5.22
CA PHE A 15 18.08 -7.29 -5.27
C PHE A 15 17.48 -7.33 -6.68
N ALA A 16 18.25 -6.97 -7.71
CA ALA A 16 17.78 -7.02 -9.09
C ALA A 16 17.47 -8.46 -9.54
N VAL A 17 18.35 -9.41 -9.23
CA VAL A 17 18.15 -10.84 -9.52
C VAL A 17 16.95 -11.38 -8.75
N PHE A 18 16.83 -11.07 -7.46
CA PHE A 18 15.70 -11.48 -6.64
C PHE A 18 14.38 -10.91 -7.18
N PHE A 19 14.35 -9.64 -7.57
CA PHE A 19 13.20 -9.01 -8.19
C PHE A 19 12.79 -9.68 -9.51
N ILE A 20 13.75 -9.92 -10.41
CA ILE A 20 13.50 -10.64 -11.67
C ILE A 20 12.96 -12.06 -11.40
N TYR A 21 13.50 -12.73 -10.39
CA TYR A 21 13.03 -14.04 -9.96
C TYR A 21 11.57 -14.00 -9.47
N LEU A 22 11.20 -13.03 -8.64
CA LEU A 22 9.80 -12.85 -8.19
C LEU A 22 8.86 -12.50 -9.35
N MET A 23 9.31 -11.66 -10.29
CA MET A 23 8.56 -11.30 -11.49
C MET A 23 8.18 -12.50 -12.36
N ARG A 24 9.06 -13.52 -12.40
CA ARG A 24 8.86 -14.77 -13.15
C ARG A 24 7.99 -15.79 -12.41
N ARG A 25 7.64 -15.56 -11.13
CA ARG A 25 6.75 -16.44 -10.38
C ARG A 25 5.29 -16.16 -10.80
N PRO A 26 4.59 -17.14 -11.39
CA PRO A 26 3.21 -16.94 -11.85
C PRO A 26 2.31 -16.65 -10.65
N LYS A 27 1.38 -15.70 -10.81
CA LYS A 27 0.42 -15.26 -9.78
C LYS A 27 1.04 -14.58 -8.56
N LEU A 28 2.30 -14.15 -8.64
CA LEU A 28 2.96 -13.42 -7.57
C LEU A 28 3.00 -11.92 -7.85
N LEU A 29 3.96 -11.47 -8.66
CA LEU A 29 4.02 -10.08 -9.13
C LEU A 29 3.37 -9.92 -10.50
N SER A 30 3.23 -11.00 -11.26
CA SER A 30 2.69 -10.91 -12.60
C SER A 30 1.62 -11.96 -12.88
N PHE A 31 0.63 -11.54 -13.67
CA PHE A 31 -0.50 -12.35 -14.05
C PHE A 31 -0.56 -12.46 -15.58
N HIS A 32 -0.58 -13.68 -16.10
CA HIS A 32 -0.67 -13.93 -17.54
C HIS A 32 -2.05 -14.44 -17.87
N GLU A 33 -2.83 -13.66 -18.63
CA GLU A 33 -4.18 -14.02 -19.04
C GLU A 33 -4.46 -13.52 -20.45
N GLY A 34 -5.02 -14.38 -21.32
CA GLY A 34 -5.41 -14.03 -22.68
C GLY A 34 -4.24 -13.57 -23.58
N GLY A 35 -3.03 -14.11 -23.39
CA GLY A 35 -1.84 -13.73 -24.13
C GLY A 35 -1.20 -12.40 -23.71
N ARG A 36 -1.73 -11.74 -22.67
CA ARG A 36 -1.20 -10.49 -22.12
C ARG A 36 -0.47 -10.71 -20.80
N TRP A 37 0.55 -9.89 -20.56
CA TRP A 37 1.28 -9.86 -19.30
C TRP A 37 0.79 -8.68 -18.47
N TRP A 38 0.09 -8.97 -17.38
CA TRP A 38 -0.43 -7.98 -16.45
C TRP A 38 0.56 -7.80 -15.31
N LEU A 39 1.09 -6.58 -15.19
CA LEU A 39 1.93 -6.15 -14.07
C LEU A 39 1.03 -5.76 -12.90
N THR A 40 0.33 -6.74 -12.31
CA THR A 40 -0.64 -6.50 -11.22
C THR A 40 -0.01 -5.78 -10.04
N TRP A 41 1.26 -6.08 -9.73
CA TRP A 41 2.02 -5.34 -8.72
C TRP A 41 2.12 -3.84 -9.03
N LEU A 42 2.34 -3.47 -10.30
CA LEU A 42 2.48 -2.08 -10.72
C LEU A 42 1.13 -1.37 -10.72
N ALA A 43 0.06 -2.05 -11.14
CA ALA A 43 -1.29 -1.50 -11.11
C ALA A 43 -1.74 -1.14 -9.68
N VAL A 44 -1.45 -2.02 -8.71
CA VAL A 44 -1.69 -1.73 -7.28
C VAL A 44 -0.74 -0.65 -6.80
N ALA A 45 0.57 -0.81 -7.03
CA ALA A 45 1.59 0.09 -6.52
C ALA A 45 1.42 1.53 -7.03
N VAL A 46 1.11 1.76 -8.30
CA VAL A 46 0.96 3.12 -8.84
C VAL A 46 -0.19 3.85 -8.16
N ILE A 47 -1.36 3.21 -8.02
CA ILE A 47 -2.51 3.86 -7.39
C ILE A 47 -2.24 4.11 -5.90
N THR A 48 -1.71 3.12 -5.18
CA THR A 48 -1.40 3.28 -3.75
C THR A 48 -0.31 4.33 -3.53
N LEU A 49 0.74 4.34 -4.35
CA LEU A 49 1.81 5.33 -4.25
C LEU A 49 1.34 6.73 -4.64
N MET A 50 0.43 6.86 -5.60
CA MET A 50 -0.16 8.18 -5.93
C MET A 50 -0.90 8.77 -4.75
N ASP A 51 -1.66 7.95 -4.01
CA ASP A 51 -2.40 8.37 -2.82
C ASP A 51 -1.49 8.60 -1.60
N GLU A 52 -0.43 7.80 -1.44
CA GLU A 52 0.54 7.96 -0.34
C GLU A 52 1.52 9.12 -0.57
N PHE A 53 1.96 9.37 -1.81
CA PHE A 53 2.98 10.38 -2.09
C PHE A 53 2.46 11.82 -1.94
N THR A 54 1.17 12.09 -2.14
CA THR A 54 0.57 13.41 -1.85
C THR A 54 0.76 13.79 -0.39
N SER A 55 0.64 12.82 0.51
CA SER A 55 0.77 13.01 1.95
C SER A 55 2.23 13.18 2.43
N ILE A 56 3.20 12.53 1.78
CA ILE A 56 4.63 12.60 2.16
C ILE A 56 5.23 13.98 1.92
N PHE A 57 4.72 14.74 0.94
CA PHE A 57 5.15 16.11 0.71
C PHE A 57 4.60 17.09 1.75
N TYR A 58 3.39 16.84 2.26
CA TYR A 58 2.76 17.73 3.22
C TYR A 58 3.10 17.38 4.66
N ALA A 59 2.76 16.17 5.13
CA ALA A 59 2.80 15.85 6.55
C ALA A 59 4.23 15.72 7.13
N PRO A 60 5.18 14.97 6.52
CA PRO A 60 6.57 14.98 6.94
C PRO A 60 7.25 16.35 6.86
N ALA A 61 6.93 17.15 5.83
CA ALA A 61 7.50 18.49 5.70
C ALA A 61 6.96 19.43 6.79
N GLU A 62 5.66 19.42 7.04
CA GLU A 62 5.05 20.17 8.15
C GLU A 62 5.61 19.71 9.50
N ALA A 63 5.73 18.40 9.75
CA ALA A 63 6.38 17.89 10.95
C ALA A 63 7.83 18.39 11.08
N TYR A 64 8.62 18.35 9.99
CA TYR A 64 9.99 18.86 9.99
C TYR A 64 10.07 20.34 10.39
N ARG A 65 9.09 21.17 10.01
CA ARG A 65 9.05 22.60 10.40
C ARG A 65 8.99 22.79 11.91
N PHE A 66 8.37 21.87 12.65
CA PHE A 66 8.21 21.97 14.10
C PHE A 66 9.27 21.21 14.90
N ILE A 67 9.68 20.02 14.43
CA ILE A 67 10.54 19.09 15.19
C ILE A 67 11.84 18.71 14.46
N GLY A 68 12.11 19.30 13.30
CA GLY A 68 13.33 19.07 12.53
C GLY A 68 13.52 17.62 12.08
N MET A 69 14.77 17.16 12.00
CA MET A 69 15.13 15.83 11.50
C MET A 69 14.51 14.67 12.30
N SER A 70 14.08 14.91 13.55
CA SER A 70 13.35 13.92 14.34
C SER A 70 12.05 13.45 13.67
N ALA A 71 11.49 14.24 12.74
CA ALA A 71 10.35 13.86 11.90
C ALA A 71 10.55 12.53 11.15
N ILE A 72 11.80 12.15 10.86
CA ILE A 72 12.12 10.90 10.15
C ILE A 72 11.65 9.64 10.91
N VAL A 73 11.57 9.71 12.24
CA VAL A 73 11.09 8.60 13.08
C VAL A 73 9.63 8.30 12.78
N TYR A 74 8.81 9.32 12.50
CA TYR A 74 7.41 9.15 12.15
C TYR A 74 7.25 8.39 10.83
N ILE A 75 8.11 8.66 9.83
CA ILE A 75 8.11 7.92 8.57
C ILE A 75 8.36 6.43 8.82
N ALA A 76 9.36 6.09 9.65
CA ALA A 76 9.66 4.71 9.99
C ALA A 76 8.47 4.01 10.67
N VAL A 77 7.88 4.63 11.69
CA VAL A 77 6.72 4.07 12.40
C VAL A 77 5.52 3.93 11.48
N THR A 78 5.18 4.97 10.72
CA THR A 78 4.06 4.96 9.77
C THR A 78 4.25 3.89 8.71
N SER A 79 5.46 3.66 8.21
CA SER A 79 5.73 2.59 7.23
C SER A 79 5.39 1.19 7.75
N VAL A 80 5.65 0.93 9.03
CA VAL A 80 5.34 -0.35 9.68
C VAL A 80 3.82 -0.50 9.85
N LEU A 81 3.15 0.57 10.26
CA LEU A 81 1.70 0.59 10.42
C LEU A 81 0.98 0.41 9.08
N ILE A 82 1.38 1.13 8.03
CA ILE A 82 0.82 0.98 6.68
C ILE A 82 0.99 -0.47 6.24
N ARG A 83 2.20 -1.04 6.36
CA ARG A 83 2.44 -2.45 6.00
C ARG A 83 1.49 -3.40 6.74
N PHE A 84 1.30 -3.20 8.04
CA PHE A 84 0.35 -4.00 8.82
C PHE A 84 -1.09 -3.82 8.31
N MET A 85 -1.54 -2.59 8.11
CA MET A 85 -2.88 -2.28 7.62
C MET A 85 -3.16 -2.85 6.22
N SER A 86 -2.20 -2.77 5.30
CA SER A 86 -2.34 -3.37 3.96
C SER A 86 -2.62 -4.87 4.02
N THR A 87 -1.97 -5.60 4.96
CA THR A 87 -2.29 -7.04 5.14
C THR A 87 -3.71 -7.26 5.64
N ARG A 88 -4.19 -6.42 6.56
CA ARG A 88 -5.57 -6.49 7.08
C ARG A 88 -6.59 -6.17 5.99
N PHE A 89 -6.30 -5.24 5.09
CA PHE A 89 -7.19 -4.92 3.98
C PHE A 89 -7.31 -6.07 2.96
N THR A 90 -6.24 -6.83 2.73
CA THR A 90 -6.31 -8.05 1.92
C THR A 90 -7.22 -9.10 2.56
N GLU A 91 -7.11 -9.31 3.87
CA GLU A 91 -7.99 -10.23 4.60
C GLU A 91 -9.45 -9.76 4.61
N ILE A 92 -9.69 -8.45 4.75
CA ILE A 92 -11.04 -7.89 4.65
C ILE A 92 -11.64 -8.13 3.26
N ALA A 93 -10.84 -7.98 2.19
CA ALA A 93 -11.29 -8.27 0.83
C ALA A 93 -11.69 -9.75 0.68
N GLU A 94 -10.89 -10.67 1.20
CA GLU A 94 -11.20 -12.11 1.21
C GLU A 94 -12.51 -12.41 1.96
N ILE A 95 -12.71 -11.80 3.14
CA ILE A 95 -13.95 -11.94 3.92
C ILE A 95 -15.15 -11.44 3.13
N LEU A 96 -15.06 -10.26 2.50
CA LEU A 96 -16.14 -9.68 1.71
C LEU A 96 -16.49 -10.56 0.50
N GLU A 97 -15.49 -11.05 -0.23
CA GLU A 97 -15.68 -11.94 -1.37
C GLU A 97 -16.36 -13.26 -0.95
N HIS A 98 -16.01 -13.83 0.20
CA HIS A 98 -16.69 -15.01 0.75
C HIS A 98 -18.18 -14.78 1.04
N HIS A 99 -18.60 -13.54 1.30
CA HIS A 99 -20.00 -13.16 1.49
C HIS A 99 -20.68 -12.69 0.19
N GLY A 100 -20.04 -12.86 -0.96
CA GLY A 100 -20.56 -12.41 -2.26
C GLY A 100 -20.55 -10.89 -2.44
N LEU A 101 -19.81 -10.16 -1.60
CA LEU A 101 -19.69 -8.71 -1.65
C LEU A 101 -18.37 -8.35 -2.35
N ILE A 102 -18.44 -8.03 -3.64
CA ILE A 102 -17.25 -7.66 -4.42
C ILE A 102 -17.18 -6.13 -4.50
N GLY A 103 -16.10 -5.56 -3.98
CA GLY A 103 -15.88 -4.11 -3.93
C GLY A 103 -16.59 -3.39 -2.76
N GLY A 104 -16.56 -2.06 -2.80
CA GLY A 104 -17.15 -1.17 -1.79
C GLY A 104 -16.34 -1.02 -0.48
N GLY A 105 -15.25 -1.78 -0.31
CA GLY A 105 -14.20 -1.52 0.69
C GLY A 105 -14.73 -1.31 2.11
N VAL A 106 -14.31 -0.21 2.74
CA VAL A 106 -14.68 0.15 4.13
C VAL A 106 -16.19 0.25 4.32
N TYR A 107 -16.93 0.73 3.31
CA TYR A 107 -18.39 0.81 3.39
C TYR A 107 -19.03 -0.57 3.52
N SER A 108 -18.72 -1.48 2.58
CA SER A 108 -19.29 -2.84 2.57
C SER A 108 -18.91 -3.61 3.85
N PHE A 109 -17.67 -3.49 4.30
CA PHE A 109 -17.19 -4.21 5.48
C PHE A 109 -17.83 -3.69 6.78
N SER A 110 -17.88 -2.37 6.96
CA SER A 110 -18.53 -1.78 8.14
C SER A 110 -20.03 -2.07 8.18
N TYR A 111 -20.70 -2.14 7.01
CA TYR A 111 -22.10 -2.55 6.94
C TYR A 111 -22.27 -4.00 7.39
N LEU A 112 -21.44 -4.92 6.86
CA LEU A 112 -21.50 -6.35 7.16
C LEU A 112 -21.28 -6.63 8.66
N VAL A 113 -20.32 -5.95 9.28
CA VAL A 113 -19.88 -6.26 10.66
C VAL A 113 -20.60 -5.43 11.71
N LEU A 114 -20.84 -4.14 11.43
CA LEU A 114 -21.27 -3.16 12.43
C LEU A 114 -22.64 -2.54 12.12
N GLY A 115 -23.25 -2.90 10.98
CA GLY A 115 -24.57 -2.45 10.59
C GLY A 115 -24.62 -1.06 9.96
N PRO A 116 -25.83 -0.60 9.59
CA PRO A 116 -26.03 0.55 8.71
C PRO A 116 -25.58 1.88 9.31
N MET A 117 -25.70 2.06 10.64
CA MET A 117 -25.35 3.32 11.29
C MET A 117 -23.85 3.61 11.22
N ILE A 118 -23.01 2.60 11.51
CA ILE A 118 -21.56 2.77 11.45
C ILE A 118 -21.08 2.87 10.00
N SER A 119 -21.70 2.12 9.10
CA SER A 119 -21.41 2.22 7.67
C SER A 119 -21.72 3.60 7.10
N PHE A 120 -22.82 4.22 7.51
CA PHE A 120 -23.15 5.60 7.15
C PHE A 120 -22.08 6.59 7.63
N ALA A 121 -21.64 6.46 8.90
CA ALA A 121 -20.57 7.29 9.42
C ALA A 121 -19.26 7.10 8.62
N ALA A 122 -18.91 5.87 8.27
CA ALA A 122 -17.72 5.58 7.46
C ALA A 122 -17.79 6.25 6.07
N VAL A 123 -18.93 6.20 5.39
CA VAL A 123 -19.12 6.87 4.10
C VAL A 123 -19.03 8.38 4.24
N ALA A 124 -19.67 8.96 5.26
CA ALA A 124 -19.60 10.38 5.52
C ALA A 124 -18.15 10.83 5.77
N SER A 125 -17.35 10.05 6.52
CA SER A 125 -15.93 10.33 6.73
C SER A 125 -15.11 10.27 5.44
N ILE A 126 -15.36 9.28 4.58
CA ILE A 126 -14.70 9.17 3.27
C ILE A 126 -15.07 10.35 2.37
N MET A 127 -16.33 10.81 2.40
CA MET A 127 -16.73 11.99 1.63
C MET A 127 -16.03 13.26 2.11
N VAL A 128 -15.83 13.42 3.42
CA VAL A 128 -15.06 14.55 3.97
C VAL A 128 -13.61 14.47 3.50
N ASP A 129 -13.00 13.29 3.55
CA ASP A 129 -11.62 13.06 3.09
C ASP A 129 -11.42 13.42 1.62
N TYR A 130 -12.33 13.02 0.72
CA TYR A 130 -12.24 13.38 -0.70
C TYR A 130 -12.51 14.86 -1.01
N ILE A 131 -13.13 15.61 -0.10
CA ILE A 131 -13.42 17.04 -0.28
C ILE A 131 -12.24 17.91 0.20
N LEU A 132 -11.50 17.45 1.21
CA LEU A 132 -10.35 18.15 1.81
C LEU A 132 -9.07 17.95 1.00
#